data_AF-A0A543FU91-F1
#
_entry.id   AF-A0A543FU91-F1
#
_cell.length_a   1.000
_cell.length_b   1.000
_cell.length_c   1.000
_cell.angle_alpha   90.00
_cell.angle_beta   90.00
_cell.angle_gamma   90.00
#
_symmetry.space_group_name_H-M   'P 1'
#
loop_
_entity.id
_entity.type
_entity.pdbx_description
1 polymer ?
#
loop_
_entity_poly.entity_id
_entity_poly.type
_entity_poly.pdbx_seq_one_letter_code
_entity_poly.pdbx_strand_id
1 'polypeptide(L)'
;MEPASPEAQRRTRAFARVIGPYVATFGIVYAIRLPDLGGLVGDLFAQTFNVLILGALMLAAGLLIIGLHRSWRGPLAVTISLFGWFVAIRGFLLIAAPSTIEAGAGATLLSPTATVVARVFFAALGALGLVLAYAGWFTKPNHEVIAGVS
;
A
#
# COMPACT_ATOMS: atom_id res chain seq x y z
N MET A 1 26.56 2.97 3.00
CA MET A 1 25.64 1.83 2.73
C MET A 1 25.83 1.41 1.30
N GLU A 2 26.08 0.13 1.05
CA GLU A 2 26.21 -0.41 -0.30
C GLU A 2 24.88 -0.24 -1.08
N PRO A 3 24.91 0.18 -2.36
CA PRO A 3 23.71 0.30 -3.16
C PRO A 3 22.98 -1.04 -3.33
N ALA A 4 21.71 -0.99 -3.71
CA ALA A 4 20.96 -2.20 -4.08
C ALA A 4 21.57 -2.86 -5.33
N SER A 5 21.60 -4.18 -5.39
CA SER A 5 22.03 -4.89 -6.60
C SER A 5 21.14 -4.52 -7.80
N PRO A 6 21.64 -4.59 -9.06
CA PRO A 6 20.83 -4.27 -10.24
C PRO A 6 19.52 -5.05 -10.32
N GLU A 7 19.52 -6.31 -9.88
CA GLU A 7 18.32 -7.14 -9.81
C GLU A 7 17.31 -6.64 -8.76
N ALA A 8 17.79 -6.24 -7.58
CA ALA A 8 16.94 -5.65 -6.55
C ALA A 8 16.33 -4.31 -7.03
N GLN A 9 17.08 -3.50 -7.78
CA GLN A 9 16.57 -2.26 -8.38
C GLN A 9 15.49 -2.54 -9.43
N ARG A 10 15.70 -3.54 -10.31
CA ARG A 10 14.70 -3.96 -11.31
C ARG A 10 13.41 -4.45 -10.65
N ARG A 11 13.50 -5.29 -9.61
CA ARG A 11 12.34 -5.73 -8.83
C ARG A 11 11.61 -4.57 -8.17
N THR A 12 12.33 -3.66 -7.50
CA THR A 12 11.73 -2.47 -6.87
C THR A 12 10.93 -1.65 -7.90
N ARG A 13 11.50 -1.44 -9.09
CA ARG A 13 10.84 -0.74 -10.20
C ARG A 13 9.59 -1.47 -10.70
N ALA A 14 9.66 -2.80 -10.85
CA ALA A 14 8.52 -3.61 -11.28
C ALA A 14 7.36 -3.53 -10.28
N PHE A 15 7.65 -3.62 -8.98
CA PHE A 15 6.65 -3.43 -7.93
C PHE A 15 6.07 -2.01 -7.94
N ALA A 16 6.92 -0.98 -8.10
CA ALA A 16 6.48 0.41 -8.14
C ALA A 16 5.49 0.70 -9.29
N ARG A 17 5.61 0.02 -10.43
CA ARG A 17 4.68 0.15 -11.56
C ARG A 17 3.25 -0.32 -11.25
N VAL A 18 3.10 -1.28 -10.34
CA VAL A 18 1.82 -1.88 -9.97
C VAL A 18 1.28 -1.21 -8.70
N ILE A 19 2.10 -1.16 -7.65
CA ILE A 19 1.70 -0.60 -6.35
C ILE A 19 1.46 0.90 -6.45
N GLY A 20 2.27 1.62 -7.24
CA GLY A 20 2.15 3.07 -7.36
C GLY A 20 0.75 3.53 -7.79
N PRO A 21 0.28 3.12 -8.99
CA PRO A 21 -1.07 3.46 -9.44
C PRO A 21 -2.17 2.97 -8.48
N TYR A 22 -2.06 1.76 -7.94
CA TYR A 22 -3.03 1.24 -6.98
C TYR A 22 -3.16 2.12 -5.73
N VAL A 23 -2.02 2.43 -5.10
CA VAL A 23 -1.97 3.26 -3.88
C VAL A 23 -2.39 4.70 -4.18
N ALA A 24 -2.00 5.24 -5.34
CA ALA A 24 -2.42 6.56 -5.78
C ALA A 24 -3.94 6.65 -5.90
N THR A 25 -4.56 5.71 -6.62
CA THR A 25 -6.01 5.68 -6.85
C THR A 25 -6.77 5.57 -5.53
N PHE A 26 -6.50 4.53 -4.73
CA PHE A 26 -7.25 4.34 -3.48
C PHE A 26 -6.94 5.42 -2.44
N GLY A 27 -5.69 5.87 -2.33
CA GLY A 27 -5.32 6.96 -1.43
C GLY A 27 -6.02 8.27 -1.76
N ILE A 28 -6.04 8.69 -3.03
CA ILE A 28 -6.73 9.91 -3.47
C ILE A 28 -8.24 9.77 -3.30
N VAL A 29 -8.82 8.65 -3.74
CA VAL A 29 -10.26 8.42 -3.61
C VAL A 29 -10.68 8.47 -2.14
N TYR A 30 -9.98 7.79 -1.24
CA TYR A 30 -10.32 7.82 0.19
C TYR A 30 -10.06 9.18 0.82
N ALA A 31 -9.00 9.90 0.45
CA ALA A 31 -8.77 11.26 0.95
C ALA A 31 -9.95 12.22 0.65
N ILE A 32 -10.61 12.03 -0.50
CA ILE A 32 -11.74 12.85 -0.92
C ILE A 32 -13.05 12.31 -0.33
N ARG A 33 -13.29 11.00 -0.47
CA ARG A 33 -14.59 10.37 -0.29
C ARG A 33 -14.83 9.81 1.11
N LEU A 34 -13.83 9.74 2.00
CA LEU A 34 -13.96 9.06 3.30
C LEU A 34 -15.26 9.37 4.06
N PRO A 35 -15.74 10.63 4.14
CA PRO A 35 -17.02 10.93 4.81
C PRO A 35 -18.23 10.22 4.21
N ASP A 36 -18.22 9.96 2.90
CA ASP A 36 -19.31 9.33 2.16
C ASP A 36 -19.25 7.80 2.19
N LEU A 37 -18.15 7.21 2.69
CA LEU A 37 -17.92 5.76 2.66
C LEU A 37 -18.52 5.03 3.87
N GLY A 38 -19.16 5.73 4.81
CA GLY A 38 -19.71 5.10 6.02
C GLY A 38 -20.70 3.98 5.73
N GLY A 39 -21.60 4.18 4.75
CA GLY A 39 -22.53 3.14 4.30
C GLY A 39 -21.81 1.91 3.72
N LEU A 40 -20.80 2.12 2.88
CA LEU A 40 -19.99 1.04 2.29
C LEU A 40 -19.21 0.24 3.34
N VAL A 41 -18.72 0.91 4.40
CA VAL A 41 -18.09 0.23 5.53
C VAL A 41 -19.11 -0.64 6.27
N GLY A 42 -20.31 -0.12 6.52
CA GLY A 42 -21.41 -0.92 7.10
C GLY A 42 -21.75 -2.15 6.26
N ASP A 43 -21.92 -1.97 4.95
CA ASP A 43 -22.24 -3.06 4.02
C ASP A 43 -21.12 -4.12 3.94
N LEU A 44 -19.86 -3.69 4.04
CA LEU A 44 -18.70 -4.59 4.09
C LEU A 44 -18.78 -5.51 5.31
N PHE A 45 -19.07 -4.96 6.50
CA PHE A 45 -19.11 -5.71 7.75
C PHE A 45 -20.43 -6.46 7.99
N ALA A 46 -21.53 -6.07 7.31
CA ALA A 46 -22.82 -6.73 7.41
C ALA A 46 -22.82 -8.19 6.90
N GLN A 47 -21.86 -8.57 6.05
CA GLN A 47 -21.75 -9.91 5.49
C GLN A 47 -20.36 -10.50 5.82
N THR A 48 -20.33 -11.54 6.66
CA THR A 48 -19.08 -12.20 7.09
C THR A 48 -18.18 -12.63 5.93
N PHE A 49 -18.79 -13.10 4.83
CA PHE A 49 -18.05 -13.52 3.65
C PHE A 49 -17.26 -12.37 3.00
N ASN A 50 -17.81 -11.15 2.97
CA ASN A 50 -17.15 -9.97 2.39
C ASN A 50 -15.88 -9.60 3.17
N VAL A 51 -15.96 -9.62 4.51
CA VAL A 51 -14.82 -9.33 5.39
C VAL A 51 -13.75 -10.42 5.25
N LEU A 52 -14.17 -11.70 5.25
CA LEU A 52 -13.27 -12.84 5.09
C LEU A 52 -12.52 -12.79 3.75
N ILE A 53 -13.24 -12.60 2.64
CA ILE A 53 -12.62 -12.60 1.30
C ILE A 53 -11.70 -11.40 1.11
N LEU A 54 -12.11 -10.20 1.57
CA LEU A 54 -11.25 -9.02 1.55
C LEU A 54 -9.99 -9.26 2.38
N GLY A 55 -10.12 -9.79 3.59
CA GLY A 55 -9.00 -10.14 4.46
C GLY A 55 -8.05 -11.14 3.83
N ALA A 56 -8.58 -12.22 3.23
CA ALA A 56 -7.80 -13.26 2.56
C ALA A 56 -7.04 -12.71 1.35
N LEU A 57 -7.69 -11.91 0.51
CA LEU A 57 -7.06 -11.28 -0.65
C LEU A 57 -5.98 -10.29 -0.25
N MET A 58 -6.23 -9.48 0.79
CA MET A 58 -5.23 -8.57 1.35
C MET A 58 -4.03 -9.34 1.92
N LEU A 59 -4.27 -10.37 2.72
CA LEU A 59 -3.20 -11.19 3.29
C LEU A 59 -2.35 -11.82 2.19
N ALA A 60 -2.98 -12.43 1.19
CA ALA A 60 -2.29 -13.02 0.04
C ALA A 60 -1.45 -11.98 -0.72
N ALA A 61 -2.03 -10.82 -1.05
CA ALA A 61 -1.33 -9.74 -1.72
C ALA A 61 -0.13 -9.22 -0.90
N GLY A 62 -0.31 -9.02 0.41
CA GLY A 62 0.75 -8.59 1.31
C GLY A 62 1.90 -9.60 1.40
N LEU A 63 1.59 -10.89 1.53
CA LEU A 63 2.60 -11.96 1.54
C LEU A 63 3.34 -12.09 0.21
N LEU A 64 2.64 -11.92 -0.92
CA LEU A 64 3.28 -11.86 -2.24
C LEU A 64 4.29 -10.72 -2.31
N ILE A 65 3.93 -9.52 -1.83
CA ILE A 65 4.86 -8.38 -1.79
C ILE A 65 6.05 -8.70 -0.88
N ILE A 66 5.82 -9.18 0.35
CA ILE A 66 6.90 -9.48 1.31
C ILE A 66 7.86 -10.54 0.75
N GLY A 67 7.34 -11.63 0.20
CA GLY A 67 8.15 -12.74 -0.33
C GLY A 67 8.92 -12.36 -1.60
N LEU A 68 8.27 -11.61 -2.49
CA LEU A 68 8.83 -11.26 -3.80
C LEU A 68 9.57 -9.91 -3.81
N HIS A 69 9.47 -9.10 -2.76
CA HIS A 69 10.19 -7.84 -2.58
C HIS A 69 11.01 -7.83 -1.28
N ARG A 70 12.20 -8.46 -1.34
CA ARG A 70 13.14 -8.61 -0.21
C ARG A 70 14.13 -7.45 -0.07
N SER A 71 13.99 -6.40 -0.88
CA SER A 71 14.89 -5.24 -0.84
C SER A 71 14.40 -4.23 0.17
N TRP A 72 15.32 -3.72 0.98
CA TRP A 72 15.11 -2.59 1.90
C TRP A 72 16.08 -1.43 1.58
N ARG A 73 16.82 -1.53 0.48
CA ARG A 73 17.85 -0.56 0.11
C ARG A 73 17.24 0.57 -0.72
N GLY A 74 17.10 1.73 -0.09
CA GLY A 74 16.59 2.97 -0.70
C GLY A 74 15.11 3.24 -0.39
N PRO A 75 14.66 4.51 -0.52
CA PRO A 75 13.35 4.94 -0.04
C PRO A 75 12.19 4.21 -0.73
N LEU A 76 12.23 4.02 -2.05
CA LEU A 76 11.17 3.32 -2.79
C LEU A 76 11.03 1.85 -2.34
N ALA A 77 12.16 1.18 -2.11
CA ALA A 77 12.17 -0.21 -1.66
C ALA A 77 11.60 -0.33 -0.24
N VAL A 78 11.97 0.58 0.66
CA VAL A 78 11.42 0.65 2.02
C VAL A 78 9.90 0.89 1.96
N THR A 79 9.44 1.84 1.15
CA THR A 79 8.01 2.12 0.98
C THR A 79 7.23 0.89 0.50
N ILE A 80 7.71 0.20 -0.54
CA ILE A 80 7.04 -1.01 -1.06
C ILE A 80 6.97 -2.09 0.01
N SER A 81 8.07 -2.33 0.73
CA SER A 81 8.14 -3.36 1.78
C SER A 81 7.21 -3.03 2.96
N LEU A 82 7.19 -1.77 3.41
CA LEU A 82 6.27 -1.32 4.46
C LEU A 82 4.81 -1.42 4.02
N PHE A 83 4.50 -1.10 2.76
CA PHE A 83 3.16 -1.29 2.21
C PHE A 83 2.75 -2.77 2.20
N GLY A 84 3.64 -3.68 1.80
CA GLY A 84 3.41 -5.12 1.86
C GLY A 84 3.05 -5.60 3.27
N TRP A 85 3.82 -5.18 4.28
CA TRP A 85 3.54 -5.47 5.68
C TRP A 85 2.23 -4.87 6.18
N PHE A 86 1.94 -3.61 5.86
CA PHE A 86 0.68 -2.97 6.21
C PHE A 86 -0.53 -3.75 5.66
N VAL A 87 -0.48 -4.14 4.38
CA VAL A 87 -1.55 -4.89 3.73
C VAL A 87 -1.68 -6.30 4.33
N ALA A 88 -0.57 -6.99 4.59
CA ALA A 88 -0.56 -8.32 5.20
C ALA A 88 -1.17 -8.30 6.61
N ILE A 89 -0.72 -7.40 7.47
CA ILE A 89 -1.22 -7.26 8.84
C ILE A 89 -2.71 -6.90 8.83
N ARG A 90 -3.12 -5.95 8.00
CA ARG A 90 -4.53 -5.55 7.89
C ARG A 90 -5.40 -6.70 7.38
N GLY A 91 -4.93 -7.45 6.38
CA GLY A 91 -5.62 -8.65 5.90
C GLY A 91 -5.76 -9.73 6.96
N PHE A 92 -4.69 -10.00 7.71
CA PHE A 92 -4.71 -10.92 8.85
C PHE A 92 -5.72 -10.48 9.92
N LEU A 93 -5.73 -9.19 10.30
CA LEU A 93 -6.66 -8.67 11.31
C LEU A 93 -8.12 -8.74 10.85
N LEU A 94 -8.42 -8.52 9.55
CA LEU A 94 -9.77 -8.71 9.02
C LEU A 94 -10.27 -10.15 9.17
N ILE A 95 -9.37 -11.15 9.12
CA ILE A 95 -9.72 -12.56 9.29
C ILE A 95 -9.81 -12.93 10.78
N ALA A 96 -8.78 -12.57 11.56
CA ALA A 96 -8.60 -13.04 12.93
C ALA A 96 -9.36 -12.20 13.97
N ALA A 97 -9.57 -10.91 13.70
CA ALA A 97 -10.17 -9.94 14.62
C ALA A 97 -11.01 -8.88 13.88
N PRO A 98 -12.02 -9.28 13.08
CA PRO A 98 -12.81 -8.35 12.25
C PRO A 98 -13.48 -7.24 13.06
N SER A 99 -13.97 -7.54 14.26
CA SER A 99 -14.62 -6.57 15.15
C SER A 99 -13.68 -5.46 15.60
N THR A 100 -12.37 -5.72 15.72
CA THR A 100 -11.37 -4.69 16.03
C THR A 100 -11.22 -3.70 14.87
N ILE A 101 -11.24 -4.19 13.63
CA ILE A 101 -11.16 -3.32 12.45
C ILE A 101 -12.45 -2.52 12.28
N GLU A 102 -13.61 -3.15 12.49
CA GLU A 102 -14.91 -2.49 12.43
C GLU A 102 -15.01 -1.36 13.46
N ALA A 103 -14.67 -1.64 14.72
CA ALA A 103 -14.69 -0.65 15.80
C ALA A 103 -13.75 0.54 15.49
N GLY A 104 -12.55 0.28 14.98
CA GLY A 104 -11.61 1.33 14.58
C GLY A 104 -12.13 2.19 13.42
N ALA A 105 -12.75 1.58 12.42
CA ALA A 105 -13.37 2.29 11.31
C ALA A 105 -14.54 3.17 11.78
N GLY A 106 -15.42 2.62 12.64
CA GLY A 106 -16.52 3.35 13.24
C GLY A 106 -16.05 4.54 14.07
N ALA A 107 -15.07 4.34 14.96
CA ALA A 107 -14.48 5.42 15.77
C ALA A 107 -13.87 6.54 14.91
N THR A 108 -13.24 6.19 13.79
CA THR A 108 -12.68 7.17 12.85
C THR A 108 -13.79 8.01 12.20
N LEU A 109 -14.86 7.36 11.72
CA LEU A 109 -15.95 8.02 11.00
C LEU A 109 -16.85 8.86 11.92
N LEU A 110 -17.00 8.48 13.19
CA LEU A 110 -17.79 9.23 14.18
C LEU A 110 -17.07 10.48 14.72
N SER A 111 -15.75 10.58 14.54
CA SER A 111 -14.97 11.73 15.01
C SER A 111 -14.54 12.62 13.84
N PRO A 112 -14.98 13.89 13.77
CA PRO A 112 -14.56 14.82 12.73
C PRO A 112 -13.03 14.98 12.65
N THR A 113 -12.37 15.06 13.80
CA THR A 113 -10.91 15.17 13.87
C THR A 113 -10.23 13.89 13.36
N ALA A 114 -10.69 12.71 13.79
CA ALA A 114 -10.10 11.45 13.33
C ALA A 114 -10.34 11.24 11.82
N THR A 115 -11.50 11.64 11.31
CA THR A 115 -11.80 11.63 9.87
C THR A 115 -10.83 12.53 9.10
N VAL A 116 -10.56 13.75 9.57
CA VAL A 116 -9.57 14.64 8.93
C VAL A 116 -8.17 14.01 8.94
N VAL A 117 -7.74 13.46 10.08
CA VAL A 117 -6.44 12.77 10.19
C VAL A 117 -6.35 11.60 9.20
N ALA A 118 -7.40 10.78 9.10
CA ALA A 118 -7.46 9.67 8.16
C ALA A 118 -7.41 10.15 6.71
N ARG A 119 -8.09 11.25 6.36
CA ARG A 119 -8.03 11.84 5.02
C ARG A 119 -6.63 12.34 4.67
N VAL A 120 -5.95 13.01 5.60
CA VAL A 120 -4.56 13.45 5.42
C VAL A 120 -3.63 12.25 5.23
N PHE A 121 -3.81 11.20 6.03
CA PHE A 121 -3.07 9.95 5.88
C PHE A 121 -3.27 9.33 4.49
N PHE A 122 -4.51 9.21 4.02
CA PHE A 122 -4.80 8.68 2.68
C PHE A 122 -4.28 9.60 1.56
N ALA A 123 -4.29 10.92 1.74
CA ALA A 123 -3.70 11.86 0.79
C ALA A 123 -2.18 11.67 0.69
N ALA A 124 -1.50 11.49 1.83
CA ALA A 124 -0.07 11.21 1.88
C ALA A 124 0.26 9.87 1.18
N LEU A 125 -0.54 8.82 1.42
CA LEU A 125 -0.43 7.58 0.67
C LEU A 125 -0.65 7.79 -0.83
N GLY A 126 -1.67 8.56 -1.22
CA GLY A 126 -1.95 8.90 -2.61
C GLY A 126 -0.75 9.56 -3.30
N ALA A 127 -0.15 10.56 -2.66
CA ALA A 127 1.07 11.22 -3.14
C ALA A 127 2.25 10.24 -3.25
N LEU A 128 2.44 9.37 -2.27
CA LEU A 128 3.47 8.34 -2.31
C LEU A 128 3.24 7.33 -3.44
N GLY A 129 1.98 6.97 -3.70
CA GLY A 129 1.58 6.18 -4.85
C GLY A 129 1.95 6.84 -6.18
N LEU A 130 1.73 8.15 -6.32
CA LEU A 130 2.16 8.92 -7.49
C LEU A 130 3.68 8.91 -7.65
N VAL A 131 4.44 9.07 -6.56
CA VAL A 131 5.91 8.98 -6.57
C VAL A 131 6.38 7.60 -7.03
N LEU A 132 5.78 6.53 -6.50
CA LEU A 132 6.08 5.16 -6.91
C LEU A 132 5.72 4.92 -8.38
N ALA A 133 4.55 5.38 -8.83
CA ALA A 133 4.13 5.27 -10.21
C ALA A 133 5.13 5.99 -11.13
N TYR A 134 5.50 7.23 -10.77
CA TYR A 134 6.49 7.98 -11.51
C TYR A 134 7.83 7.23 -11.60
N ALA A 135 8.35 6.78 -10.45
CA ALA A 135 9.59 6.04 -10.39
C ALA A 135 9.54 4.73 -11.19
N GLY A 136 8.44 3.98 -11.10
CA GLY A 136 8.24 2.71 -11.81
C GLY A 136 8.25 2.88 -13.32
N TRP A 137 7.52 3.88 -13.83
CA TRP A 137 7.26 4.03 -15.26
C TRP A 137 8.29 4.92 -15.98
N PHE A 138 8.85 5.94 -15.33
CA PHE A 138 9.61 6.99 -16.04
C PHE A 138 11.09 7.09 -15.67
N THR A 139 11.55 6.53 -14.54
CA THR A 139 13.00 6.56 -14.24
C THR A 139 13.74 5.44 -14.98
N LYS A 140 14.99 5.67 -15.41
CA LYS A 140 15.84 4.64 -16.04
C LYS A 140 16.71 3.95 -14.99
N PRO A 141 17.11 2.67 -15.16
CA PRO A 141 18.16 2.10 -14.34
C PRO A 141 19.47 2.86 -14.60
N ASN A 142 20.23 3.20 -13.56
CA ASN A 142 21.54 3.82 -13.75
C ASN A 142 22.49 2.80 -14.40
N HIS A 143 22.84 3.02 -15.67
CA HIS A 143 23.72 2.15 -16.47
C HIS A 143 25.20 2.58 -16.41
N GLU A 144 25.59 3.48 -15.50
CA GLU A 144 26.91 4.14 -15.54
C GLU A 144 28.13 3.26 -15.19
N VAL A 145 27.98 1.96 -14.92
CA VAL A 145 29.12 1.10 -14.52
C VAL A 145 29.54 0.09 -15.61
N ILE A 146 28.84 -0.01 -16.74
CA ILE A 146 29.15 -1.02 -17.78
C ILE A 146 29.97 -0.45 -18.96
N ALA A 147 30.12 0.88 -19.09
CA ALA A 147 30.89 1.49 -20.17
C ALA A 147 32.39 1.66 -19.87
N GLY A 148 32.93 0.94 -18.86
CA GLY A 148 34.34 1.01 -18.45
C GLY A 148 35.17 -0.23 -18.75
N VAL A 149 34.62 -1.22 -19.47
CA VAL A 149 35.35 -2.44 -19.86
C VAL A 149 34.95 -2.83 -21.28
N SER A 150 35.60 -2.21 -22.27
CA SER A 150 35.72 -2.73 -23.63
C SER A 150 37.01 -2.19 -24.24
#